data_AF-A0A355GD44-F1
#
_entry.id   AF-A0A355GD44-F1
#
_cell.length_a   1.000
_cell.length_b   1.000
_cell.length_c   1.000
_cell.angle_alpha   90.00
_cell.angle_beta   90.00
_cell.angle_gamma   90.00
#
_symmetry.space_group_name_H-M   'P 1'
#
loop_
_entity.id
_entity.type
_entity.pdbx_description
1 polymer ?
#
loop_
_entity_poly.entity_id
_entity_poly.type
_entity_poly.pdbx_seq_one_letter_code
_entity_poly.pdbx_strand_id
1 'polypeptide(L)' 'CRVSSTPEELILDLGLNPQPLDPANTEINVGQRIILNHYTAKRLLSALSMALQRHEQAFGVLETDIRKRVVRQQT' A
#
# COMPACT_ATOMS: atom_id res chain seq x y z
N CYS A 1 1.59 -4.15 -0.36
CA CYS A 1 0.29 -4.83 -0.59
C CYS A 1 0.41 -5.69 -1.83
N ARG A 2 -0.35 -6.77 -1.92
CA ARG A 2 -0.48 -7.60 -3.13
C ARG A 2 -1.90 -7.49 -3.64
N VAL A 3 -2.05 -7.38 -4.96
CA VAL A 3 -3.34 -7.36 -5.64
C VAL A 3 -3.42 -8.57 -6.56
N SER A 4 -4.53 -9.31 -6.48
CA SER A 4 -4.87 -10.38 -7.43
C SER A 4 -6.32 -10.24 -7.87
N SER A 5 -6.63 -10.58 -9.12
CA SER A 5 -7.99 -10.48 -9.68
C SER A 5 -8.40 -11.79 -10.33
N THR A 6 -9.67 -12.13 -10.16
CA THR A 6 -10.45 -13.06 -10.97
C THR A 6 -11.46 -12.24 -11.80
N PRO A 7 -12.24 -12.84 -12.71
CA PRO A 7 -13.29 -12.12 -13.42
C PRO A 7 -14.38 -11.53 -12.50
N GLU A 8 -14.63 -12.14 -11.35
CA GLU A 8 -15.70 -11.76 -10.43
C GLU A 8 -15.22 -10.92 -9.25
N GLU A 9 -13.98 -11.13 -8.80
CA GLU A 9 -13.47 -10.56 -7.56
C GLU A 9 -12.03 -10.03 -7.70
N LEU A 10 -11.73 -9.01 -6.90
CA LEU A 10 -10.41 -8.45 -6.64
C LEU A 10 -10.06 -8.68 -5.17
N ILE A 11 -8.89 -9.26 -4.95
CA ILE A 11 -8.36 -9.58 -3.63
C ILE A 11 -7.17 -8.64 -3.37
N LEU A 12 -7.24 -7.92 -2.26
CA LEU A 12 -6.18 -7.05 -1.76
C LEU A 12 -5.63 -7.63 -0.44
N ASP A 13 -4.38 -8.07 -0.50
CA ASP A 13 -3.64 -8.56 0.66
C ASP A 13 -2.77 -7.44 1.24
N LEU A 14 -3.00 -7.13 2.52
CA LEU A 14 -2.30 -6.13 3.30
C LEU A 14 -1.46 -6.82 4.38
N GLY A 15 -0.15 -6.72 4.20
CA GLY A 15 0.85 -7.20 5.15
C GLY A 15 2.01 -6.22 5.21
N LEU A 16 2.67 -6.17 6.37
CA LEU A 16 3.88 -5.39 6.58
C LEU A 16 5.09 -6.23 6.20
N ASN A 17 5.95 -5.71 5.32
CA ASN A 17 7.27 -6.29 5.12
C ASN A 17 8.27 -5.53 6.00
N PRO A 18 8.72 -6.09 7.14
CA PRO A 18 9.67 -5.42 8.02
C PRO A 18 11.08 -5.33 7.44
N GLN A 19 11.41 -6.17 6.44
CA GLN A 19 12.76 -6.29 5.87
C GLN A 19 12.70 -6.16 4.34
N PRO A 20 12.39 -4.98 3.79
CA PRO A 20 12.18 -4.78 2.35
C PRO A 20 13.45 -4.94 1.49
N LEU A 21 14.63 -5.01 2.11
CA LEU A 21 15.93 -5.11 1.43
C LEU A 21 16.59 -6.49 1.59
N ASP A 22 16.01 -7.38 2.40
CA ASP A 22 16.55 -8.72 2.59
C ASP A 22 16.17 -9.59 1.37
N PRO A 23 17.14 -10.12 0.61
CA PRO A 23 16.87 -11.01 -0.52
C PRO A 23 16.34 -12.38 -0.08
N ALA A 24 16.38 -12.73 1.21
CA ALA A 24 15.76 -13.93 1.73
C ALA A 24 14.23 -13.83 1.59
N ASN A 25 13.62 -14.91 1.09
CA ASN A 25 12.17 -15.06 0.93
C ASN A 25 11.48 -15.05 2.31
N THR A 26 11.29 -13.87 2.86
CA THR A 26 10.67 -13.66 4.16
C THR A 26 9.17 -13.88 4.01
N GLU A 27 8.61 -14.83 4.75
CA GLU A 27 7.17 -15.01 4.81
C GLU A 27 6.52 -13.75 5.40
N ILE A 28 5.75 -13.04 4.56
CA ILE A 28 5.00 -11.86 4.98
C ILE A 28 3.66 -12.32 5.55
N ASN A 29 3.45 -12.11 6.84
CA ASN A 29 2.14 -12.34 7.44
C ASN A 29 1.13 -11.31 6.90
N VAL A 30 0.08 -11.81 6.24
CA VAL A 30 -1.04 -10.98 5.76
C VAL A 30 -2.00 -10.75 6.92
N GLY A 31 -1.87 -9.59 7.55
CA GLY A 31 -2.74 -9.20 8.67
C GLY A 31 -4.17 -8.88 8.25
N GLN A 32 -4.38 -8.46 7.00
CA GLN A 32 -5.72 -8.13 6.48
C GLN A 32 -5.86 -8.53 5.02
N ARG A 33 -6.99 -9.15 4.69
CA ARG A 33 -7.41 -9.45 3.32
C ARG A 33 -8.76 -8.81 3.05
N ILE A 34 -8.86 -8.07 1.95
CA ILE A 34 -10.10 -7.46 1.49
C ILE A 34 -10.46 -8.09 0.15
N ILE A 35 -11.64 -8.68 0.05
CA ILE A 35 -12.18 -9.26 -1.19
C ILE A 35 -13.36 -8.40 -1.63
N LEU A 36 -13.32 -7.90 -2.86
CA LEU A 36 -14.30 -6.98 -3.42
C LEU A 36 -14.64 -7.38 -4.85
N ASN A 37 -15.84 -7.09 -5.33
CA ASN A 37 -16.07 -7.04 -6.78
C ASN A 37 -15.43 -5.78 -7.40
N HIS A 38 -15.32 -5.74 -8.73
CA HIS A 38 -14.67 -4.63 -9.45
C HIS A 38 -15.37 -3.28 -9.26
N TYR A 39 -16.70 -3.25 -9.12
CA TYR A 39 -17.45 -2.00 -8.90
C TYR A 39 -17.09 -1.38 -7.55
N THR A 40 -17.04 -2.20 -6.50
CA THR A 40 -16.66 -1.75 -5.16
C THR A 40 -15.18 -1.38 -5.10
N ALA A 41 -14.29 -2.15 -5.76
CA ALA A 41 -12.88 -1.82 -5.86
C ALA A 41 -12.65 -0.45 -6.54
N LYS A 42 -13.40 -0.14 -7.61
CA LYS A 42 -13.34 1.17 -8.28
C LYS A 42 -13.74 2.31 -7.34
N ARG A 43 -14.82 2.14 -6.57
CA ARG A 43 -15.26 3.14 -5.59
C ARG A 43 -14.25 3.32 -4.46
N LEU A 44 -13.65 2.23 -3.99
CA LEU A 44 -12.60 2.26 -2.97
C LEU A 44 -11.39 3.06 -3.46
N LEU A 45 -10.92 2.81 -4.68
CA LEU A 45 -9.81 3.55 -5.28
C LEU A 45 -10.09 5.06 -5.30
N SER A 46 -11.27 5.48 -5.78
CA SER A 46 -11.64 6.90 -5.79
C SER A 46 -11.67 7.51 -4.39
N ALA A 47 -12.22 6.80 -3.41
CA ALA A 47 -12.26 7.27 -2.02
C ALA A 47 -10.85 7.41 -1.42
N LEU A 48 -9.96 6.45 -1.68
CA LEU A 48 -8.57 6.48 -1.23
C LEU A 48 -7.80 7.64 -1.87
N SER A 49 -7.93 7.86 -3.17
CA SER A 49 -7.28 8.99 -3.85
C SER A 49 -7.70 10.33 -3.26
N MET A 50 -9.01 10.51 -3.01
CA MET A 50 -9.51 11.74 -2.38
C MET A 50 -8.98 11.92 -0.95
N ALA A 51 -8.86 10.83 -0.18
CA ALA A 51 -8.34 10.89 1.18
C ALA A 51 -6.85 11.27 1.21
N LEU A 52 -6.04 10.67 0.32
CA LEU A 52 -4.62 10.99 0.17
C LEU A 52 -4.42 12.43 -0.29
N GLN A 53 -5.16 12.88 -1.30
CA GLN A 53 -5.07 14.26 -1.78
C GLN A 53 -5.34 15.28 -0.66
N ARG A 54 -6.37 15.04 0.17
CA ARG A 54 -6.65 15.92 1.33
C ARG A 54 -5.53 15.88 2.37
N HIS A 55 -4.96 14.70 2.62
CA HIS A 55 -3.83 14.56 3.54
C HIS A 55 -2.62 15.37 3.03
N GLU A 56 -2.29 15.23 1.74
CA GLU A 56 -1.14 15.95 1.16
C GLU A 56 -1.34 17.46 1.10
N GLN A 57 -2.58 17.92 0.88
CA GLN A 57 -2.91 19.36 0.95
C GLN A 57 -2.69 19.94 2.35
N ALA A 58 -2.95 19.15 3.40
CA ALA A 58 -2.83 19.58 4.79
C ALA A 58 -1.41 19.43 5.35
N PHE A 59 -0.66 18.41 4.93
CA PHE A 59 0.60 18.00 5.57
C PHE A 59 1.81 17.93 4.62
N GLY A 60 1.61 18.21 3.34
CA GLY A 60 2.65 18.09 2.31
C GLY A 60 2.64 16.73 1.60
N VAL A 61 3.37 16.67 0.47
CA VAL A 61 3.41 15.49 -0.41
C VAL A 61 4.05 14.29 0.28
N LEU A 62 3.45 13.11 0.11
CA LEU A 62 4.00 11.86 0.62
C LEU A 62 5.09 11.36 -0.35
N GLU A 63 6.36 11.46 0.06
CA GLU A 63 7.46 10.88 -0.72
C GLU A 63 7.38 9.35 -0.69
N THR A 64 7.30 8.72 -1.85
CA THR A 64 7.15 7.26 -1.97
C THR A 64 8.49 6.57 -2.23
N ASP A 65 9.44 7.28 -2.85
CA ASP A 65 10.78 6.77 -3.13
C ASP A 65 11.53 6.52 -1.81
N ILE A 66 11.86 5.25 -1.56
CA ILE A 66 12.58 4.83 -0.36
C ILE A 66 13.92 5.56 -0.25
N ARG A 67 14.62 5.80 -1.37
CA ARG A 67 15.95 6.42 -1.37
C ARG A 67 15.92 7.86 -0.86
N LYS A 68 14.84 8.58 -1.14
CA LYS A 68 14.62 9.95 -0.68
C LYS A 68 14.09 10.02 0.76
N ARG A 69 13.52 8.92 1.26
CA ARG A 69 13.02 8.79 2.64
C ARG A 69 14.08 8.39 3.66
N VAL A 70 15.23 7.86 3.24
CA VAL A 70 16.33 7.53 4.17
C VAL A 70 16.96 8.82 4.69
N VAL A 71 16.53 9.25 5.88
CA VAL A 71 17.24 10.28 6.64
C VAL A 71 18.53 9.63 7.11
N ARG A 72 19.70 10.15 6.68
CA ARG A 72 20.99 9.76 7.26
C ARG A 72 20.89 9.97 8.77
N GLN A 73 20.86 8.88 9.54
CA GLN A 73 21.16 8.95 10.97
C GLN A 73 22.62 9.40 11.08
N GLN A 74 22.81 10.71 11.21
CA GLN A 74 24.12 11.27 11.54
C GLN A 74 24.45 10.77 12.95
N THR A 75 25.49 9.95 13.04
CA THR A 75 26.15 9.59 14.30
C THR A 75 27.18 10.65 14.61
#